data_AF-A0A924EUL5-F1
#
_entry.id   AF-A0A924EUL5-F1
#
_cell.length_a   1.000
_cell.length_b   1.000
_cell.length_c   1.000
_cell.angle_alpha   90.00
_cell.angle_beta   90.00
_cell.angle_gamma   90.00
#
_symmetry.space_group_name_H-M   'P 1'
#
loop_
_entity.id
_entity.type
_entity.pdbx_description
1 polymer ?
#
loop_
_entity_poly.entity_id
_entity_poly.type
_entity_poly.pdbx_seq_one_letter_code
_entity_poly.pdbx_strand_id
1 'polypeptide(L)'
;MSAPSLFDQLLVRSGWSSSGDDPQPIVPRVDRRSPDSLLSREHDALCRNATDPLEIAAGLEAAGISDRHARASYGAATVFELAEKLYDQVPRRILATPLANPWERPKRELMARGLVYALPGLLLVASAQRLVATDAMMMLLLVSVVMAGVNQALARLYYALLGRGQQSAAASLLGYALVGSAVVGATVGSLLATVGAVSLRVAAVSTLAIIYLVSATVVLLLDRHGLLLRLLAPAVVISLFSMFLPPHLLPLAAAGAAEVVRIAGSLCVVGAFVAAWCLARELSGPEGPARAGSLTLGDLADCLVLFAHGCLSMILLSLIPLTSLRTGSGTPEALGPVMLPAMLSLGVAEVHLYGFRHRVTLLLSGGSVSPFAHAVRMHLLSRLKSYALVLVALTAAVAVVAHRSFEANAGASGHLLTYLLLCLALFVASLLVSTGHVRKVAIIEVAALILDVMLSHLSIGLAPMTSATAHVVSAGALTAMMLVFGWTLLGRVVSYR
;
A
#
# COMPACT_ATOMS: atom_id res chain seq x y z
N MET A 1 20.23 -13.05 15.48
CA MET A 1 19.18 -13.22 16.51
C MET A 1 18.89 -11.84 17.09
N SER A 2 17.77 -11.22 16.72
CA SER A 2 17.37 -9.90 17.19
C SER A 2 16.70 -10.00 18.56
N ALA A 3 17.08 -9.12 19.49
CA ALA A 3 16.49 -9.05 20.84
C ALA A 3 14.95 -8.89 20.76
N PRO A 4 14.18 -9.54 21.65
CA PRO A 4 12.74 -9.42 21.69
C PRO A 4 12.36 -7.96 21.94
N SER A 5 11.44 -7.45 21.13
CA SER A 5 10.99 -6.08 21.25
C SER A 5 10.27 -5.86 22.59
N LEU A 6 10.22 -4.61 23.07
CA LEU A 6 9.46 -4.25 24.27
C LEU A 6 7.97 -4.68 24.19
N PHE A 7 7.46 -4.84 22.96
CA PHE A 7 6.14 -5.39 22.68
C PHE A 7 6.07 -6.93 22.86
N ASP A 8 7.11 -7.69 22.48
CA ASP A 8 7.16 -9.12 22.76
C ASP A 8 7.20 -9.39 24.29
N GLN A 9 7.86 -8.50 25.04
CA GLN A 9 7.83 -8.55 26.51
C GLN A 9 6.46 -8.20 27.10
N LEU A 10 5.73 -7.26 26.49
CA LEU A 10 4.36 -6.92 26.89
C LEU A 10 3.36 -8.04 26.56
N LEU A 11 3.57 -8.79 25.47
CA LEU A 11 2.74 -9.96 25.14
C LEU A 11 2.97 -11.14 26.10
N VAL A 12 4.22 -11.37 26.51
CA VAL A 12 4.52 -12.34 27.58
C VAL A 12 3.84 -11.92 28.90
N ARG A 13 3.80 -10.61 29.20
CA ARG A 13 3.09 -10.08 30.38
C ARG A 13 1.57 -10.09 30.24
N SER A 14 1.00 -10.03 29.04
CA SER A 14 -0.45 -10.03 28.79
C SER A 14 -1.05 -11.42 28.63
N GLY A 15 -0.37 -12.47 29.11
CA GLY A 15 -0.89 -13.85 29.06
C GLY A 15 -0.87 -14.51 27.68
N TRP A 16 -0.23 -13.90 26.67
CA TRP A 16 -0.07 -14.50 25.33
C TRP A 16 1.09 -15.52 25.26
N SER A 17 1.42 -16.14 26.39
CA SER A 17 2.18 -17.38 26.40
C SER A 17 1.19 -18.54 26.35
N SER A 18 1.47 -19.57 25.56
CA SER A 18 0.70 -20.83 25.56
C SER A 18 0.87 -21.63 26.85
N SER A 19 1.16 -20.97 27.98
CA SER A 19 1.53 -21.60 29.25
C SER A 19 1.27 -20.67 30.44
N GLY A 20 0.12 -20.85 31.11
CA GLY A 20 0.01 -20.64 32.56
C GLY A 20 -0.87 -19.47 33.04
N ASP A 21 -1.87 -19.85 33.84
CA ASP A 21 -2.55 -19.08 34.89
C ASP A 21 -3.58 -18.00 34.53
N ASP A 22 -4.59 -18.37 33.73
CA ASP A 22 -5.94 -17.83 33.93
C ASP A 22 -6.62 -18.63 35.06
N PRO A 23 -7.34 -18.00 36.01
CA PRO A 23 -8.14 -18.71 37.00
C PRO A 23 -9.16 -19.57 36.27
N GLN A 24 -8.95 -20.89 36.30
CA GLN A 24 -9.80 -21.81 35.56
C GLN A 24 -11.26 -21.62 36.02
N PRO A 25 -12.21 -21.43 35.09
CA PRO A 25 -13.61 -21.56 35.44
C PRO A 25 -13.79 -22.93 36.11
N ILE A 26 -14.62 -23.02 37.15
CA ILE A 26 -14.93 -24.28 37.81
C ILE A 26 -15.63 -25.16 36.78
N VAL A 27 -14.85 -25.93 36.02
CA VAL A 27 -15.37 -26.92 35.08
C VAL A 27 -15.94 -28.04 35.94
N PRO A 28 -17.23 -28.39 35.82
CA PRO A 28 -17.76 -29.56 36.50
C PRO A 28 -16.85 -30.75 36.18
N ARG A 29 -16.51 -31.55 37.19
CA ARG A 29 -15.62 -32.71 37.01
C ARG A 29 -16.22 -33.62 35.96
N VAL A 30 -15.69 -33.54 34.73
CA VAL A 30 -16.04 -34.45 33.65
C VAL A 30 -15.61 -35.84 34.09
N ASP A 31 -16.58 -36.75 34.22
CA ASP A 31 -16.27 -38.15 34.43
C ASP A 31 -15.48 -38.67 33.23
N ARG A 32 -14.20 -38.98 33.47
CA ARG A 32 -13.24 -39.41 32.44
C ARG A 32 -13.58 -40.78 31.85
N ARG A 33 -14.60 -41.45 32.36
CA ARG A 33 -15.09 -42.77 31.93
C ARG A 33 -16.52 -42.71 31.38
N SER A 34 -17.17 -41.55 31.30
CA SER A 34 -18.50 -41.48 30.66
C SER A 34 -18.41 -41.89 29.19
N PRO A 35 -19.46 -42.49 28.60
CA PRO A 35 -19.51 -42.82 27.17
C PRO A 35 -19.14 -41.62 26.28
N ASP A 36 -19.67 -40.45 26.60
CA ASP A 36 -19.41 -39.19 25.89
C ASP A 36 -17.92 -38.81 25.96
N SER A 37 -17.28 -38.99 27.13
CA SER A 37 -15.86 -38.72 27.29
C SER A 37 -14.97 -39.68 26.47
N LEU A 38 -15.40 -40.91 26.24
CA LEU A 38 -14.69 -41.87 25.39
C LEU A 38 -14.90 -41.52 23.91
N LEU A 39 -16.14 -41.19 23.52
CA LEU A 39 -16.47 -40.75 22.17
C LEU A 39 -15.71 -39.46 21.80
N SER A 40 -15.59 -38.53 22.74
CA SER A 40 -14.80 -37.31 22.57
C SER A 40 -13.31 -37.59 22.30
N ARG A 41 -12.76 -38.72 22.80
CA ARG A 41 -11.38 -39.13 22.56
C ARG A 41 -11.22 -39.88 21.23
N GLU A 42 -12.21 -40.65 20.85
CA GLU A 42 -12.26 -41.34 19.56
C GLU A 42 -12.36 -40.33 18.41
N HIS A 43 -13.23 -39.34 18.55
CA HIS A 43 -13.41 -38.23 17.60
C HIS A 43 -12.74 -36.94 18.06
N ASP A 44 -11.60 -37.07 18.73
CA ASP A 44 -10.89 -35.96 19.36
C ASP A 44 -10.46 -34.88 18.36
N ALA A 45 -10.01 -35.28 17.18
CA ALA A 45 -9.67 -34.34 16.11
C ALA A 45 -10.90 -33.55 15.61
N LEU A 46 -12.08 -34.19 15.55
CA LEU A 46 -13.33 -33.53 15.18
C LEU A 46 -13.75 -32.54 16.27
N CYS A 47 -13.84 -33.00 17.53
CA CYS A 47 -14.30 -32.20 18.65
C CYS A 47 -13.37 -31.01 18.96
N ARG A 48 -12.04 -31.19 18.85
CA ARG A 48 -11.09 -30.10 19.12
C ARG A 48 -11.07 -29.01 18.03
N ASN A 49 -11.42 -29.35 16.79
CA ASN A 49 -11.32 -28.42 15.66
C ASN A 49 -12.65 -27.77 15.29
N ALA A 50 -13.78 -28.39 15.63
CA ALA A 50 -15.10 -27.93 15.26
C ALA A 50 -15.35 -26.47 15.64
N THR A 51 -15.94 -25.72 14.70
CA THR A 51 -16.28 -24.30 14.91
C THR A 51 -17.72 -24.08 15.36
N ASP A 52 -18.55 -25.10 15.18
CA ASP A 52 -19.97 -25.14 15.50
C ASP A 52 -20.36 -26.58 15.87
N PRO A 53 -21.31 -26.80 16.81
CA PRO A 53 -21.82 -28.14 17.12
C PRO A 53 -22.29 -28.92 15.89
N LEU A 54 -22.82 -28.25 14.87
CA LEU A 54 -23.27 -28.90 13.63
C LEU A 54 -22.13 -29.58 12.86
N GLU A 55 -20.89 -29.09 12.97
CA GLU A 55 -19.73 -29.77 12.38
C GLU A 55 -19.44 -31.09 13.08
N ILE A 56 -19.57 -31.12 14.41
CA ILE A 56 -19.45 -32.35 15.20
C ILE A 56 -20.59 -33.31 14.81
N ALA A 57 -21.82 -32.81 14.71
CA ALA A 57 -22.97 -33.63 14.32
C ALA A 57 -22.74 -34.29 12.93
N ALA A 58 -22.34 -33.51 11.93
CA ALA A 58 -22.04 -34.02 10.59
C ALA A 58 -20.89 -35.05 10.59
N GLY A 59 -19.83 -34.81 11.37
CA GLY A 59 -18.72 -35.75 11.50
C GLY A 59 -19.11 -37.04 12.21
N LEU A 60 -19.98 -36.98 13.23
CA LEU A 60 -20.51 -38.15 13.92
C LEU A 60 -21.47 -38.95 13.02
N GLU A 61 -22.34 -38.29 12.26
CA GLU A 61 -23.20 -38.95 11.28
C GLU A 61 -22.38 -39.66 10.20
N ALA A 62 -21.33 -39.01 9.69
CA ALA A 62 -20.40 -39.62 8.73
C ALA A 62 -19.65 -40.84 9.31
N ALA A 63 -19.43 -40.85 10.63
CA ALA A 63 -18.88 -42.00 11.35
C ALA A 63 -19.93 -43.09 11.67
N GLY A 64 -21.19 -42.90 11.27
CA GLY A 64 -22.28 -43.86 11.44
C GLY A 64 -23.07 -43.71 12.75
N ILE A 65 -22.86 -42.63 13.51
CA ILE A 65 -23.66 -42.34 14.70
C ILE A 65 -24.94 -41.63 14.28
N SER A 66 -26.06 -42.35 14.37
CA SER A 66 -27.41 -41.83 14.12
C SER A 66 -28.11 -41.41 15.41
N ASP A 67 -29.25 -40.71 15.31
CA ASP A 67 -30.08 -40.32 16.47
C ASP A 67 -30.45 -41.51 17.37
N ARG A 68 -30.71 -42.67 16.76
CA ARG A 68 -31.00 -43.90 17.50
C ARG A 68 -29.79 -44.34 18.33
N HIS A 69 -28.59 -44.24 17.76
CA HIS A 69 -27.34 -44.59 18.43
C HIS A 69 -26.99 -43.57 19.53
N ALA A 70 -27.16 -42.29 19.25
CA ALA A 70 -27.02 -41.20 20.22
C ALA A 70 -27.90 -41.43 21.46
N ARG A 71 -29.16 -41.82 21.25
CA ARG A 71 -30.11 -42.07 22.33
C ARG A 71 -29.82 -43.34 23.12
N ALA A 72 -29.48 -44.43 22.44
CA ALA A 72 -29.25 -45.72 23.07
C ALA A 72 -27.94 -45.80 23.86
N SER A 73 -26.87 -45.19 23.34
CA SER A 73 -25.51 -45.36 23.88
C SER A 73 -25.02 -44.15 24.69
N TYR A 74 -25.58 -42.96 24.45
CA TYR A 74 -25.07 -41.69 25.00
C TYR A 74 -26.14 -40.85 25.71
N GLY A 75 -27.40 -41.32 25.78
CA GLY A 75 -28.47 -40.62 26.50
C GLY A 75 -28.83 -39.22 25.95
N ALA A 76 -28.45 -38.93 24.70
CA ALA A 76 -28.82 -37.71 23.98
C ALA A 76 -30.03 -37.97 23.08
N ALA A 77 -30.99 -37.05 23.01
CA ALA A 77 -32.20 -37.25 22.21
C ALA A 77 -31.90 -37.35 20.70
N THR A 78 -30.87 -36.63 20.24
CA THR A 78 -30.42 -36.56 18.85
C THR A 78 -28.88 -36.47 18.77
N VAL A 79 -28.32 -36.69 17.58
CA VAL A 79 -26.90 -36.47 17.30
C VAL A 79 -26.52 -34.99 17.48
N PHE A 80 -27.45 -34.07 17.23
CA PHE A 80 -27.26 -32.63 17.46
C PHE A 80 -27.07 -32.32 18.96
N GLU A 81 -27.91 -32.89 19.83
CA GLU A 81 -27.76 -32.70 21.27
C GLU A 81 -26.46 -33.34 21.79
N LEU A 82 -26.08 -34.50 21.25
CA LEU A 82 -24.80 -35.14 21.55
C LEU A 82 -23.62 -34.26 21.11
N ALA A 83 -23.73 -33.64 19.93
CA ALA A 83 -22.71 -32.75 19.39
C ALA A 83 -22.56 -31.46 20.22
N GLU A 84 -23.66 -30.86 20.69
CA GLU A 84 -23.61 -29.73 21.63
C GLU A 84 -22.90 -30.12 22.94
N LYS A 85 -23.26 -31.27 23.52
CA LYS A 85 -22.60 -31.80 24.73
C LYS A 85 -21.09 -31.96 24.52
N LEU A 86 -20.67 -32.55 23.39
CA LEU A 86 -19.26 -32.74 23.07
C LEU A 86 -18.54 -31.40 22.80
N TYR A 87 -19.22 -30.46 22.15
CA TYR A 87 -18.70 -29.11 21.88
C TYR A 87 -18.43 -28.34 23.18
N ASP A 88 -19.34 -28.41 24.15
CA ASP A 88 -19.17 -27.78 25.46
C ASP A 88 -18.13 -28.49 26.33
N GLN A 89 -17.99 -29.81 26.16
CA GLN A 89 -17.08 -30.64 26.95
C GLN A 89 -15.61 -30.54 26.51
N VAL A 90 -15.36 -30.45 25.20
CA VAL A 90 -14.00 -30.44 24.64
C VAL A 90 -13.58 -29.00 24.33
N PRO A 91 -12.65 -28.40 25.10
CA PRO A 91 -12.17 -27.07 24.78
C PRO A 91 -11.50 -27.10 23.40
N ARG A 92 -11.97 -26.23 22.51
CA ARG A 92 -11.43 -26.07 21.16
C ARG A 92 -9.92 -25.83 21.24
N ARG A 93 -9.15 -26.66 20.53
CA ARG A 93 -7.70 -26.54 20.39
C ARG A 93 -7.38 -26.55 18.92
N ILE A 94 -7.27 -25.36 18.35
CA ILE A 94 -6.82 -25.17 16.98
C ILE A 94 -5.42 -25.80 16.89
N LEU A 95 -5.31 -26.93 16.20
CA LEU A 95 -4.00 -27.40 15.76
C LEU A 95 -3.46 -26.28 14.89
N ALA A 96 -2.36 -25.67 15.32
CA ALA A 96 -1.65 -24.66 14.55
C ALA A 96 -0.99 -25.36 13.36
N THR A 97 -1.78 -25.80 12.39
CA THR A 97 -1.28 -26.06 11.05
C THR A 97 -0.72 -24.72 10.60
N PRO A 98 0.60 -24.61 10.33
CA PRO A 98 1.17 -23.34 9.92
C PRO A 98 0.56 -22.98 8.57
N LEU A 99 -0.51 -22.17 8.61
CA LEU A 99 -1.08 -21.58 7.41
C LEU A 99 0.04 -20.75 6.80
N ALA A 100 0.38 -21.04 5.54
CA ALA A 100 1.33 -20.24 4.79
C ALA A 100 0.89 -18.78 4.88
N ASN A 101 1.75 -17.91 5.44
CA ASN A 101 1.40 -16.52 5.62
C ASN A 101 1.58 -15.80 4.27
N PRO A 102 0.50 -15.34 3.61
CA PRO A 102 0.60 -14.73 2.28
C PRO A 102 1.36 -13.39 2.30
N TRP A 103 1.61 -12.82 3.48
CA TRP A 103 2.33 -11.56 3.67
C TRP A 103 3.79 -11.75 4.04
N GLU A 104 4.29 -12.99 4.12
CA GLU A 104 5.70 -13.23 4.39
C GLU A 104 6.55 -12.87 3.18
N ARG A 105 7.40 -11.85 3.35
CA ARG A 105 8.33 -11.37 2.33
C ARG A 105 9.65 -10.96 3.00
N PRO A 106 10.81 -11.24 2.38
CA PRO A 106 12.09 -10.81 2.92
C PRO A 106 12.21 -9.27 2.86
N LYS A 107 12.64 -8.65 3.97
CA LYS A 107 12.71 -7.18 4.08
C LYS A 107 13.53 -6.51 2.97
N ARG A 108 14.59 -7.17 2.48
CA ARG A 108 15.42 -6.66 1.37
C ARG A 108 14.61 -6.41 0.09
N GLU A 109 13.63 -7.28 -0.16
CA GLU A 109 12.78 -7.23 -1.35
C GLU A 109 11.81 -6.05 -1.26
N LEU A 110 11.20 -5.86 -0.09
CA LEU A 110 10.34 -4.71 0.20
C LEU A 110 11.12 -3.38 0.13
N MET A 111 12.36 -3.35 0.62
CA MET A 111 13.21 -2.17 0.47
C MET A 111 13.57 -1.90 -0.99
N ALA A 112 13.90 -2.93 -1.77
CA ALA A 112 14.19 -2.78 -3.20
C ALA A 112 12.97 -2.30 -3.99
N ARG A 113 11.79 -2.83 -3.68
CA ARG A 113 10.52 -2.40 -4.27
C ARG A 113 10.18 -0.95 -3.89
N GLY A 114 10.36 -0.58 -2.63
CA GLY A 114 10.33 0.81 -2.17
C GLY A 114 11.24 1.76 -2.94
N LEU A 115 12.49 1.33 -3.17
CA LEU A 115 13.45 2.10 -3.95
C LEU A 115 12.95 2.32 -5.38
N VAL A 116 12.39 1.29 -6.02
CA VAL A 116 11.81 1.40 -7.36
C VAL A 116 10.67 2.45 -7.43
N TYR A 117 9.88 2.62 -6.37
CA TYR A 117 8.88 3.70 -6.32
C TYR A 117 9.51 5.10 -6.14
N ALA A 118 10.64 5.19 -5.43
CA ALA A 118 11.33 6.45 -5.15
C ALA A 118 12.14 6.98 -6.36
N LEU A 119 12.77 6.07 -7.12
CA LEU A 119 13.74 6.41 -8.16
C LEU A 119 13.22 7.34 -9.29
N PRO A 120 12.00 7.17 -9.84
CA PRO A 120 11.47 8.08 -10.85
C PRO A 120 11.35 9.52 -10.36
N GLY A 121 10.95 9.68 -9.11
CA GLY A 121 10.94 11.01 -8.54
C GLY A 121 12.35 11.52 -8.25
N LEU A 122 13.30 10.66 -7.84
CA LEU A 122 14.70 11.10 -7.67
C LEU A 122 15.29 11.58 -8.99
N LEU A 123 14.96 10.92 -10.10
CA LEU A 123 15.27 11.39 -11.45
C LEU A 123 14.64 12.75 -11.73
N LEU A 124 13.37 12.93 -11.35
CA LEU A 124 12.67 14.20 -11.50
C LEU A 124 13.36 15.31 -10.70
N VAL A 125 13.70 15.07 -9.42
CA VAL A 125 14.40 16.03 -8.56
C VAL A 125 15.79 16.37 -9.12
N ALA A 126 16.58 15.36 -9.51
CA ALA A 126 17.92 15.58 -10.07
C ALA A 126 17.87 16.32 -11.41
N SER A 127 16.87 16.03 -12.25
CA SER A 127 16.70 16.68 -13.56
C SER A 127 16.07 18.06 -13.45
N ALA A 128 15.23 18.30 -12.44
CA ALA A 128 14.61 19.59 -12.16
C ALA A 128 15.61 20.71 -11.92
N GLN A 129 16.82 20.36 -11.46
CA GLN A 129 17.84 21.36 -11.17
C GLN A 129 18.53 21.96 -12.39
N ARG A 130 18.45 21.30 -13.55
CA ARG A 130 19.27 21.68 -14.72
C ARG A 130 18.60 21.49 -16.08
N LEU A 131 17.54 20.68 -16.14
CA LEU A 131 17.05 20.09 -17.40
C LEU A 131 15.55 20.25 -17.63
N VAL A 132 14.75 20.42 -16.57
CA VAL A 132 13.29 20.44 -16.66
C VAL A 132 12.79 21.87 -16.49
N ALA A 133 12.16 22.40 -17.54
CA ALA A 133 11.48 23.68 -17.48
C ALA A 133 10.24 23.62 -16.55
N THR A 134 9.84 24.75 -15.98
CA THR A 134 8.72 24.83 -15.02
C THR A 134 7.42 24.26 -15.57
N ASP A 135 7.13 24.51 -16.85
CA ASP A 135 5.97 23.97 -17.56
C ASP A 135 6.03 22.44 -17.70
N ALA A 136 7.21 21.88 -17.99
CA ALA A 136 7.43 20.44 -18.02
C ALA A 136 7.23 19.78 -16.65
N MET A 137 7.75 20.38 -15.58
CA MET A 137 7.56 19.89 -14.21
C MET A 137 6.08 19.89 -13.82
N MET A 138 5.36 20.98 -14.11
CA MET A 138 3.93 21.08 -13.84
C MET A 138 3.14 20.00 -14.58
N MET A 139 3.43 19.78 -15.86
CA MET A 139 2.79 18.71 -16.64
C MET A 139 3.12 17.31 -16.11
N LEU A 140 4.36 17.06 -15.69
CA LEU A 140 4.75 15.78 -15.08
C LEU A 140 4.03 15.51 -13.76
N LEU A 141 3.81 16.54 -12.94
CA LEU A 141 3.00 16.43 -11.71
C LEU A 141 1.53 16.10 -12.04
N LEU A 142 0.95 16.79 -13.03
CA LEU A 142 -0.43 16.52 -13.49
C LEU A 142 -0.57 15.11 -14.06
N VAL A 143 0.38 14.66 -14.88
CA VAL A 143 0.44 13.27 -15.37
C VAL A 143 0.52 12.29 -14.21
N SER A 144 1.36 12.57 -13.20
CA SER A 144 1.52 11.69 -12.05
C SER A 144 0.23 11.54 -11.23
N VAL A 145 -0.59 12.58 -11.14
CA VAL A 145 -1.92 12.52 -10.52
C VAL A 145 -2.82 11.52 -11.24
N VAL A 146 -2.98 11.68 -12.56
CA VAL A 146 -3.86 10.81 -13.35
C VAL A 146 -3.34 9.37 -13.34
N MET A 147 -2.02 9.20 -13.51
CA MET A 147 -1.39 7.89 -13.58
C MET A 147 -1.41 7.15 -12.24
N ALA A 148 -1.37 7.83 -11.10
CA ALA A 148 -1.58 7.15 -9.83
C ALA A 148 -2.99 6.54 -9.73
N GLY A 149 -4.02 7.24 -10.20
CA GLY A 149 -5.35 6.66 -10.32
C GLY A 149 -5.39 5.46 -11.28
N VAL A 150 -4.83 5.61 -12.49
CA VAL A 150 -4.77 4.53 -13.49
C VAL A 150 -4.04 3.31 -12.95
N ASN A 151 -2.93 3.48 -12.24
CA ASN A 151 -2.14 2.39 -11.69
C ASN A 151 -2.91 1.61 -10.60
N GLN A 152 -3.66 2.31 -9.74
CA GLN A 152 -4.51 1.68 -8.73
C GLN A 152 -5.68 0.91 -9.36
N ALA A 153 -6.31 1.50 -10.38
CA ALA A 153 -7.35 0.86 -11.18
C ALA A 153 -6.84 -0.41 -11.87
N LEU A 154 -5.70 -0.32 -12.55
CA LEU A 154 -5.07 -1.44 -13.25
C LEU A 154 -4.72 -2.57 -12.27
N ALA A 155 -4.13 -2.25 -11.13
CA ALA A 155 -3.81 -3.22 -10.09
C ALA A 155 -5.07 -3.95 -9.58
N ARG A 156 -6.18 -3.23 -9.35
CA ARG A 156 -7.44 -3.83 -8.91
C ARG A 156 -7.96 -4.84 -9.91
N LEU A 157 -8.05 -4.45 -11.18
CA LEU A 157 -8.59 -5.29 -12.24
C LEU A 157 -7.69 -6.52 -12.47
N TYR A 158 -6.37 -6.33 -12.45
CA TYR A 158 -5.40 -7.42 -12.56
C TYR A 158 -5.58 -8.47 -11.45
N TYR A 159 -5.59 -8.05 -10.18
CA TYR A 159 -5.76 -8.99 -9.06
C TYR A 159 -7.17 -9.60 -8.99
N ALA A 160 -8.21 -8.90 -9.46
CA ALA A 160 -9.55 -9.48 -9.57
C ALA A 160 -9.61 -10.63 -10.58
N LEU A 161 -8.96 -10.48 -11.74
CA LEU A 161 -8.87 -11.54 -12.76
C LEU A 161 -8.02 -12.72 -12.27
N LEU A 162 -6.87 -12.45 -11.63
CA LEU A 162 -6.05 -13.50 -11.03
C LEU A 162 -6.78 -14.27 -9.93
N GLY A 163 -7.54 -13.58 -9.08
CA GLY A 163 -8.35 -14.21 -8.03
C GLY A 163 -9.43 -15.15 -8.58
N ARG A 164 -9.82 -14.98 -9.85
CA ARG A 164 -10.75 -15.86 -10.57
C ARG A 164 -10.04 -16.92 -11.42
N GLY A 165 -8.71 -17.01 -11.36
CA GLY A 165 -7.90 -17.93 -12.17
C GLY A 165 -7.77 -17.53 -13.65
N GLN A 166 -8.16 -16.32 -14.05
CA GLN A 166 -8.24 -15.91 -15.46
C GLN A 166 -6.94 -15.25 -15.93
N GLN A 167 -5.87 -16.04 -16.07
CA GLN A 167 -4.53 -15.54 -16.40
C GLN A 167 -4.44 -14.89 -17.78
N SER A 168 -5.05 -15.50 -18.82
CA SER A 168 -5.04 -14.95 -20.18
C SER A 168 -5.77 -13.59 -20.29
N ALA A 169 -6.86 -13.42 -19.52
CA ALA A 169 -7.57 -12.13 -19.46
C ALA A 169 -6.73 -11.07 -18.73
N ALA A 170 -6.04 -11.45 -17.65
CA ALA A 170 -5.11 -10.56 -16.96
C ALA A 170 -3.94 -10.13 -17.86
N ALA A 171 -3.37 -11.07 -18.62
CA ALA A 171 -2.32 -10.78 -19.60
C ALA A 171 -2.78 -9.82 -20.70
N SER A 172 -3.98 -10.05 -21.26
CA SER A 172 -4.56 -9.14 -22.26
C SER A 172 -4.83 -7.76 -21.69
N LEU A 173 -5.35 -7.65 -20.46
CA LEU A 173 -5.54 -6.37 -19.77
C LEU A 173 -4.22 -5.58 -19.66
N LEU A 174 -3.13 -6.24 -19.24
CA LEU A 174 -1.80 -5.61 -19.15
C LEU A 174 -1.31 -5.17 -20.54
N GLY A 175 -1.48 -6.00 -21.57
CA GLY A 175 -1.14 -5.66 -22.96
C GLY A 175 -1.92 -4.45 -23.47
N TYR A 176 -3.23 -4.40 -23.23
CA TYR A 176 -4.08 -3.25 -23.60
C TYR A 176 -3.70 -1.99 -22.83
N ALA A 177 -3.35 -2.10 -21.54
CA ALA A 177 -2.87 -0.96 -20.77
C ALA A 177 -1.57 -0.39 -21.35
N LEU A 178 -0.62 -1.25 -21.75
CA LEU A 178 0.64 -0.84 -22.37
C LEU A 178 0.41 -0.11 -23.71
N VAL A 179 -0.34 -0.71 -24.64
CA VAL A 179 -0.66 -0.08 -25.93
C VAL A 179 -1.47 1.20 -25.72
N GLY A 180 -2.47 1.15 -24.84
CA GLY A 180 -3.32 2.29 -24.49
C GLY A 180 -2.51 3.46 -23.96
N SER A 181 -1.50 3.21 -23.11
CA SER A 181 -0.63 4.25 -22.58
C SER A 181 0.15 4.99 -23.67
N ALA A 182 0.66 4.26 -24.68
CA ALA A 182 1.39 4.85 -25.80
C ALA A 182 0.46 5.61 -26.75
N VAL A 183 -0.68 5.03 -27.11
CA VAL A 183 -1.65 5.64 -28.04
C VAL A 183 -2.31 6.87 -27.42
N VAL A 184 -2.84 6.77 -26.20
CA VAL A 184 -3.49 7.90 -25.50
C VAL A 184 -2.45 8.98 -25.19
N GLY A 185 -1.27 8.60 -24.70
CA GLY A 185 -0.21 9.56 -24.40
C GLY A 185 0.26 10.32 -25.64
N ALA A 186 0.43 9.64 -26.78
CA ALA A 186 0.86 10.29 -28.03
C ALA A 186 -0.24 11.15 -28.65
N THR A 187 -1.49 10.70 -28.64
CA THR A 187 -2.63 11.45 -29.21
C THR A 187 -2.91 12.72 -28.39
N VAL A 188 -3.04 12.60 -27.07
CA VAL A 188 -3.29 13.76 -26.18
C VAL A 188 -2.09 14.71 -26.22
N GLY A 189 -0.86 14.20 -26.12
CA GLY A 189 0.35 15.02 -26.19
C GLY A 189 0.46 15.80 -27.51
N SER A 190 0.23 15.12 -28.64
CA SER A 190 0.25 15.77 -29.97
C SER A 190 -0.86 16.81 -30.09
N LEU A 191 -2.08 16.51 -29.64
CA LEU A 191 -3.20 17.46 -29.68
C LEU A 191 -2.85 18.72 -28.88
N LEU A 192 -2.39 18.58 -27.64
CA LEU A 192 -2.00 19.71 -26.79
C LEU A 192 -0.86 20.54 -27.40
N ALA A 193 0.08 19.89 -28.10
CA ALA A 193 1.14 20.59 -28.83
C ALA A 193 0.61 21.35 -30.05
N THR A 194 -0.30 20.75 -30.83
CA THR A 194 -0.88 21.38 -32.04
C THR A 194 -1.75 22.60 -31.74
N VAL A 195 -2.48 22.60 -30.61
CA VAL A 195 -3.28 23.76 -30.18
C VAL A 195 -2.45 24.81 -29.45
N GLY A 196 -1.13 24.60 -29.32
CA GLY A 196 -0.22 25.53 -28.63
C GLY A 196 -0.38 25.57 -27.12
N ALA A 197 -1.09 24.62 -26.51
CA ALA A 197 -1.27 24.57 -25.06
C ALA A 197 0.01 24.16 -24.31
N VAL A 198 0.86 23.33 -24.94
CA VAL A 198 2.18 22.93 -24.42
C VAL A 198 3.21 22.88 -25.54
N SER A 199 4.49 23.01 -25.22
CA SER A 199 5.55 22.80 -26.21
C SER A 199 5.65 21.33 -26.62
N LEU A 200 6.14 21.06 -27.84
CA LEU A 200 6.36 19.69 -28.32
C LEU A 200 7.27 18.88 -27.37
N ARG A 201 8.25 19.54 -26.74
CA ARG A 201 9.15 18.90 -25.77
C ARG A 201 8.40 18.45 -24.51
N VAL A 202 7.54 19.31 -23.96
CA VAL A 202 6.71 19.00 -22.79
C VAL A 202 5.74 17.87 -23.10
N ALA A 203 5.12 17.90 -24.29
CA ALA A 203 4.26 16.81 -24.75
C ALA A 203 5.02 15.48 -24.82
N ALA A 204 6.20 15.45 -25.46
CA ALA A 204 7.01 14.24 -25.58
C ALA A 204 7.44 13.66 -24.23
N VAL A 205 7.91 14.52 -23.30
CA VAL A 205 8.30 14.09 -21.94
C VAL A 205 7.08 13.55 -21.17
N SER A 206 5.93 14.18 -21.29
CA SER A 206 4.68 13.74 -20.65
C SER A 206 4.21 12.38 -21.20
N THR A 207 4.27 12.18 -22.52
CA THR A 207 3.96 10.90 -23.15
C THR A 207 4.91 9.79 -22.67
N LEU A 208 6.22 10.07 -22.62
CA LEU A 208 7.20 9.11 -22.09
C LEU A 208 6.95 8.77 -20.62
N ALA A 209 6.55 9.74 -19.80
CA ALA A 209 6.19 9.51 -18.41
C ALA A 209 4.95 8.60 -18.27
N ILE A 210 3.92 8.79 -19.10
CA ILE A 210 2.72 7.93 -19.13
C ILE A 210 3.12 6.48 -19.47
N ILE A 211 3.89 6.30 -20.55
CA ILE A 211 4.36 4.97 -20.99
C ILE A 211 5.18 4.30 -19.88
N TYR A 212 6.10 5.06 -19.27
CA TYR A 212 6.93 4.56 -18.18
C TYR A 212 6.11 4.14 -16.97
N LEU A 213 5.18 4.98 -16.49
CA LEU A 213 4.40 4.70 -15.28
C LEU A 213 3.50 3.47 -15.42
N VAL A 214 2.90 3.27 -16.60
CA VAL A 214 2.13 2.05 -16.87
C VAL A 214 3.06 0.84 -17.00
N SER A 215 4.17 0.95 -17.72
CA SER A 215 5.14 -0.15 -17.88
C SER A 215 5.74 -0.59 -16.55
N ALA A 216 6.15 0.37 -15.71
CA ALA A 216 6.64 0.12 -14.37
C ALA A 216 5.60 -0.60 -13.50
N THR A 217 4.34 -0.18 -13.58
CA THR A 217 3.23 -0.82 -12.86
C THR A 217 3.06 -2.27 -13.29
N VAL A 218 3.08 -2.57 -14.59
CA VAL A 218 3.00 -3.95 -15.10
C VAL A 218 4.16 -4.81 -14.57
N VAL A 219 5.40 -4.32 -14.64
CA VAL A 219 6.58 -5.05 -14.15
C VAL A 219 6.50 -5.31 -12.64
N LEU A 220 5.96 -4.36 -11.87
CA LEU A 220 5.74 -4.48 -10.43
C LEU A 220 4.60 -5.43 -10.07
N LEU A 221 3.51 -5.45 -10.84
CA LEU A 221 2.40 -6.39 -10.65
C LEU A 221 2.85 -7.84 -10.87
N LEU A 222 3.82 -8.06 -11.77
CA LEU A 222 4.42 -9.36 -12.05
C LEU A 222 5.61 -9.70 -11.14
N ASP A 223 5.80 -8.94 -10.06
CA ASP A 223 6.81 -9.17 -9.02
C ASP A 223 8.25 -9.22 -9.55
N ARG A 224 8.54 -8.42 -10.60
CA ARG A 224 9.87 -8.29 -11.22
C ARG A 224 10.55 -6.96 -10.87
N HIS A 225 10.43 -6.52 -9.61
CA HIS A 225 11.04 -5.27 -9.11
C HIS A 225 12.55 -5.17 -9.36
N GLY A 226 13.31 -6.27 -9.21
CA GLY A 226 14.75 -6.29 -9.46
C GLY A 226 15.14 -6.10 -10.93
N LEU A 227 14.25 -6.43 -11.87
CA LEU A 227 14.44 -6.09 -13.29
C LEU A 227 14.26 -4.59 -13.49
N LEU A 228 13.20 -4.01 -12.94
CA LEU A 228 12.91 -2.59 -13.06
C LEU A 228 14.03 -1.75 -12.42
N LEU A 229 14.53 -2.16 -11.26
CA LEU A 229 15.67 -1.50 -10.60
C LEU A 229 16.92 -1.45 -11.50
N ARG A 230 17.24 -2.57 -12.18
CA ARG A 230 18.37 -2.63 -13.12
C ARG A 230 18.18 -1.73 -14.34
N LEU A 231 16.95 -1.60 -14.83
CA LEU A 231 16.63 -0.70 -15.94
C LEU A 231 16.73 0.78 -15.55
N LEU A 232 16.34 1.14 -14.32
CA LEU A 232 16.42 2.53 -13.83
C LEU A 232 17.83 2.94 -13.40
N ALA A 233 18.65 2.00 -12.93
CA ALA A 233 19.94 2.31 -12.32
C ALA A 233 20.85 3.19 -13.18
N PRO A 234 21.02 2.96 -14.51
CA PRO A 234 21.86 3.82 -15.35
C PRO A 234 21.37 5.27 -15.37
N ALA A 235 20.07 5.48 -15.60
CA ALA A 235 19.49 6.81 -15.63
C ALA A 235 19.67 7.52 -14.29
N VAL A 236 19.42 6.83 -13.17
CA VAL A 236 19.54 7.41 -11.83
C VAL A 236 20.98 7.77 -11.50
N VAL A 237 21.93 6.87 -11.77
CA VAL A 237 23.35 7.12 -11.50
C VAL A 237 23.85 8.30 -12.32
N ILE A 238 23.50 8.37 -13.60
CA ILE A 238 23.86 9.50 -14.48
C ILE A 238 23.23 10.80 -13.98
N SER A 239 21.94 10.79 -13.63
CA SER A 239 21.26 11.98 -13.10
C SER A 239 21.86 12.46 -11.77
N LEU A 240 22.13 11.56 -10.81
CA LEU A 240 22.77 11.90 -9.55
C LEU A 240 24.20 12.42 -9.77
N PHE A 241 24.98 11.78 -10.64
CA PHE A 241 26.32 12.24 -10.97
C PHE A 241 26.28 13.65 -11.58
N SER A 242 25.37 13.90 -12.51
CA SER A 242 25.18 15.23 -13.10
C SER A 242 24.69 16.28 -12.09
N MET A 243 23.99 15.89 -11.03
CA MET A 243 23.55 16.79 -9.96
C MET A 243 24.72 17.25 -9.09
N PHE A 244 25.62 16.34 -8.71
CA PHE A 244 26.76 16.64 -7.82
C PHE A 244 27.99 17.19 -8.54
N LEU A 245 28.07 17.08 -9.88
CA LEU A 245 29.23 17.57 -10.63
C LEU A 245 29.23 19.13 -10.73
N PRO A 246 30.33 19.80 -10.34
CA PRO A 246 30.43 21.25 -10.43
C PRO A 246 30.43 21.75 -11.88
N PRO A 247 29.62 22.78 -12.23
CA PRO A 247 29.46 23.25 -13.61
C PRO A 247 30.73 23.85 -14.21
N HIS A 248 31.69 24.27 -13.38
CA HIS A 248 32.95 24.87 -13.83
C HIS A 248 33.98 23.86 -14.33
N LEU A 249 33.83 22.56 -14.03
CA LEU A 249 34.84 21.56 -14.40
C LEU A 249 34.77 21.16 -15.88
N LEU A 250 33.62 21.27 -16.56
CA LEU A 250 33.50 20.99 -18.00
C LEU A 250 32.26 21.69 -18.64
N PRO A 251 32.34 22.96 -19.07
CA PRO A 251 31.22 23.66 -19.71
C PRO A 251 30.76 23.05 -21.05
N LEU A 252 31.66 22.44 -21.84
CA LEU A 252 31.30 21.64 -23.02
C LEU A 252 30.64 20.29 -22.66
N ALA A 253 30.86 19.76 -21.45
CA ALA A 253 30.21 18.53 -20.99
C ALA A 253 28.84 18.78 -20.35
N ALA A 254 28.45 20.01 -20.02
CA ALA A 254 27.13 20.28 -19.45
C ALA A 254 26.00 20.02 -20.47
N ALA A 255 26.17 20.46 -21.72
CA ALA A 255 25.26 20.15 -22.82
C ALA A 255 25.27 18.65 -23.18
N GLY A 256 26.47 18.02 -23.16
CA GLY A 256 26.61 16.58 -23.34
C GLY A 256 25.94 15.77 -22.23
N ALA A 257 26.09 16.17 -20.96
CA ALA A 257 25.48 15.51 -19.82
C ALA A 257 23.95 15.58 -19.86
N ALA A 258 23.40 16.72 -20.27
CA ALA A 258 21.96 16.88 -20.49
C ALA A 258 21.41 15.93 -21.57
N GLU A 259 22.16 15.72 -22.66
CA GLU A 259 21.81 14.76 -23.71
C GLU A 259 21.94 13.32 -23.21
N VAL A 260 23.01 13.00 -22.48
CA VAL A 260 23.23 11.66 -21.90
C VAL A 260 22.12 11.29 -20.90
N VAL A 261 21.69 12.23 -20.04
CA VAL A 261 20.54 12.02 -19.14
C VAL A 261 19.26 11.75 -19.94
N ARG A 262 19.00 12.52 -20.99
CA ARG A 262 17.81 12.33 -21.86
C ARG A 262 17.82 11.00 -22.59
N ILE A 263 18.96 10.59 -23.14
CA ILE A 263 19.15 9.29 -23.81
C ILE A 263 18.95 8.17 -22.79
N ALA A 264 19.60 8.24 -21.62
CA ALA A 264 19.48 7.24 -20.57
C ALA A 264 18.05 7.10 -20.06
N GLY A 265 17.35 8.23 -19.85
CA GLY A 265 15.94 8.26 -19.49
C GLY A 265 15.05 7.61 -20.55
N SER A 266 15.26 7.97 -21.83
CA SER A 266 14.49 7.41 -22.94
C SER A 266 14.71 5.90 -23.09
N LEU A 267 15.95 5.44 -22.96
CA LEU A 267 16.30 4.02 -22.99
C LEU A 267 15.67 3.26 -21.81
N CYS A 268 15.60 3.87 -20.63
CA CYS A 268 14.89 3.31 -19.48
C CYS A 268 13.39 3.13 -19.77
N VAL A 269 12.73 4.10 -20.42
CA VAL A 269 11.31 3.98 -20.81
C VAL A 269 11.11 2.84 -21.81
N VAL A 270 11.94 2.78 -22.86
CA VAL A 270 11.87 1.71 -23.87
C VAL A 270 12.13 0.35 -23.24
N GLY A 271 13.17 0.23 -22.41
CA GLY A 271 13.51 -1.00 -21.70
C GLY A 271 12.39 -1.47 -20.77
N ALA A 272 11.76 -0.54 -20.03
CA ALA A 272 10.63 -0.84 -19.16
C ALA A 272 9.41 -1.32 -19.96
N PHE A 273 9.11 -0.67 -21.09
CA PHE A 273 8.01 -1.06 -21.97
C PHE A 273 8.23 -2.45 -22.58
N VAL A 274 9.42 -2.71 -23.13
CA VAL A 274 9.77 -4.02 -23.71
C VAL A 274 9.70 -5.12 -22.65
N ALA A 275 10.26 -4.88 -21.47
CA ALA A 275 10.19 -5.84 -20.37
C ALA A 275 8.75 -6.11 -19.92
N ALA A 276 7.94 -5.06 -19.75
CA ALA A 276 6.52 -5.19 -19.41
C ALA A 276 5.75 -6.00 -20.47
N TRP A 277 6.02 -5.75 -21.75
CA TRP A 277 5.39 -6.45 -22.86
C TRP A 277 5.75 -7.93 -22.88
N CYS A 278 7.03 -8.27 -22.74
CA CYS A 278 7.48 -9.67 -22.67
C CYS A 278 6.87 -10.40 -21.47
N LEU A 279 6.92 -9.81 -20.28
CA LEU A 279 6.39 -10.41 -19.06
C LEU A 279 4.85 -10.58 -19.12
N ALA A 280 4.13 -9.63 -19.70
CA ALA A 280 2.69 -9.74 -19.89
C ALA A 280 2.34 -10.90 -20.85
N ARG A 281 3.14 -11.15 -21.89
CA ARG A 281 2.93 -12.28 -22.81
C ARG A 281 3.29 -13.62 -22.19
N GLU A 282 4.29 -13.68 -21.31
CA GLU A 282 4.64 -14.89 -20.56
C GLU A 282 3.55 -15.33 -19.58
N LEU A 283 2.74 -14.38 -19.09
CA LEU A 283 1.60 -14.69 -18.21
C LEU A 283 0.47 -15.43 -18.95
N SER A 284 0.35 -15.27 -20.26
CA SER A 284 -0.61 -16.02 -21.08
C SER A 284 -0.20 -17.49 -21.09
N GLY A 285 -0.82 -18.30 -20.22
CA GLY A 285 -0.65 -19.75 -20.21
C GLY A 285 -1.18 -20.41 -21.49
N PRO A 286 -1.13 -21.76 -21.59
CA PRO A 286 -1.70 -22.50 -22.72
C PRO A 286 -3.23 -22.40 -22.84
N GLU A 287 -3.89 -21.72 -21.90
CA GLU A 287 -5.30 -21.41 -21.98
C GLU A 287 -5.61 -20.62 -23.25
N GLY A 288 -6.69 -21.00 -23.93
CA GLY A 288 -7.14 -20.36 -25.16
C GLY A 288 -7.43 -18.85 -25.01
N PRO A 289 -7.92 -18.20 -26.07
CA PRO A 289 -8.11 -16.75 -26.11
C PRO A 289 -8.97 -16.26 -24.94
N ALA A 290 -8.66 -15.05 -24.45
CA ALA A 290 -9.37 -14.42 -23.34
C ALA A 290 -10.88 -14.42 -23.60
N ARG A 291 -11.66 -14.92 -22.63
CA ARG A 291 -13.13 -14.95 -22.74
C ARG A 291 -13.69 -13.52 -22.62
N ALA A 292 -14.54 -13.12 -23.55
CA ALA A 292 -15.32 -11.89 -23.44
C ALA A 292 -16.24 -11.96 -22.22
N GLY A 293 -16.24 -10.92 -21.36
CA GLY A 293 -17.11 -10.83 -20.17
C GLY A 293 -16.46 -11.17 -18.82
N SER A 294 -15.13 -11.15 -18.71
CA SER A 294 -14.39 -11.47 -17.48
C SER A 294 -14.55 -10.47 -16.33
N LEU A 295 -14.87 -9.20 -16.65
CA LEU A 295 -15.02 -8.12 -15.69
C LEU A 295 -16.50 -7.83 -15.44
N THR A 296 -16.85 -7.68 -14.16
CA THR A 296 -18.20 -7.36 -13.71
C THR A 296 -18.37 -5.86 -13.49
N LEU A 297 -19.61 -5.38 -13.43
CA LEU A 297 -19.90 -4.00 -13.03
C LEU A 297 -19.37 -3.67 -11.62
N GLY A 298 -19.33 -4.66 -10.72
CA GLY A 298 -18.73 -4.52 -9.39
C GLY A 298 -17.23 -4.23 -9.46
N ASP A 299 -16.50 -4.90 -10.37
CA ASP A 299 -15.08 -4.65 -10.56
C ASP A 299 -14.82 -3.23 -11.07
N LEU A 300 -15.67 -2.74 -11.98
CA LEU A 300 -15.58 -1.37 -12.51
C LEU A 300 -15.91 -0.33 -11.43
N ALA A 301 -16.90 -0.58 -10.58
CA ALA A 301 -17.24 0.30 -9.47
C ALA A 301 -16.09 0.40 -8.44
N ASP A 302 -15.49 -0.73 -8.05
CA ASP A 302 -14.33 -0.74 -7.15
C ASP A 302 -13.10 -0.06 -7.77
N CYS A 303 -12.90 -0.29 -9.08
CA CYS A 303 -11.85 0.34 -9.87
C CYS A 303 -11.96 1.87 -9.84
N LEU A 304 -13.16 2.45 -10.00
CA LEU A 304 -13.37 3.90 -9.92
C LEU A 304 -13.01 4.48 -8.56
N VAL A 305 -13.34 3.78 -7.47
CA VAL A 305 -13.00 4.25 -6.11
C VAL A 305 -11.49 4.21 -5.87
N LEU A 306 -10.81 3.17 -6.34
CA LEU A 306 -9.35 3.07 -6.25
C LEU A 306 -8.62 4.06 -7.16
N PHE A 307 -9.19 4.33 -8.34
CA PHE A 307 -8.73 5.42 -9.22
C PHE A 307 -8.81 6.77 -8.50
N ALA A 308 -9.96 7.07 -7.90
CA ALA A 308 -10.15 8.30 -7.16
C ALA A 308 -9.16 8.42 -6.00
N HIS A 309 -8.97 7.36 -5.21
CA HIS A 309 -7.98 7.31 -4.13
C HIS A 309 -6.56 7.59 -4.64
N GLY A 310 -6.13 6.92 -5.71
CA GLY A 310 -4.79 7.14 -6.31
C GLY A 310 -4.59 8.58 -6.76
N CYS A 311 -5.58 9.17 -7.43
CA CYS A 311 -5.56 10.59 -7.81
C CYS A 311 -5.50 11.51 -6.59
N LEU A 312 -6.34 11.29 -5.58
CA LEU A 312 -6.41 12.12 -4.38
C LEU A 312 -5.10 12.10 -3.58
N SER A 313 -4.52 10.93 -3.34
CA SER A 313 -3.24 10.81 -2.65
C SER A 313 -2.12 11.57 -3.40
N MET A 314 -2.08 11.47 -4.74
CA MET A 314 -1.09 12.21 -5.53
C MET A 314 -1.37 13.70 -5.65
N ILE A 315 -2.64 14.13 -5.66
CA ILE A 315 -2.99 15.55 -5.58
C ILE A 315 -2.41 16.11 -4.28
N LEU A 316 -2.71 15.50 -3.14
CA LEU A 316 -2.22 15.93 -1.83
C LEU A 316 -0.69 16.04 -1.78
N LEU A 317 0.04 15.07 -2.35
CA LEU A 317 1.50 15.10 -2.45
C LEU A 317 2.04 16.15 -3.44
N SER A 318 1.24 16.55 -4.42
CA SER A 318 1.62 17.51 -5.47
C SER A 318 1.14 18.93 -5.20
N LEU A 319 0.33 19.17 -4.15
CA LEU A 319 -0.21 20.49 -3.85
C LEU A 319 0.88 21.54 -3.68
N ILE A 320 1.87 21.30 -2.81
CA ILE A 320 2.98 22.21 -2.54
C ILE A 320 3.73 22.59 -3.83
N PRO A 321 4.25 21.64 -4.64
CA PRO A 321 4.96 22.02 -5.84
C PRO A 321 4.05 22.65 -6.90
N LEU A 322 2.79 22.23 -7.05
CA LEU A 322 1.87 22.84 -8.00
C LEU A 322 1.52 24.29 -7.63
N THR A 323 1.22 24.58 -6.36
CA THR A 323 0.89 25.94 -5.91
C THR A 323 2.11 26.85 -5.97
N SER A 324 3.29 26.34 -5.59
CA SER A 324 4.54 27.08 -5.62
C SER A 324 4.97 27.47 -7.04
N LEU A 325 4.90 26.52 -7.99
CA LEU A 325 5.22 26.78 -9.39
C LEU A 325 4.20 27.70 -10.07
N ARG A 326 2.90 27.54 -9.75
CA ARG A 326 1.83 28.38 -10.32
C ARG A 326 1.92 29.84 -9.85
N THR A 327 2.29 30.07 -8.60
CA THR A 327 2.41 31.43 -8.02
C THR A 327 3.77 32.06 -8.31
N GLY A 328 4.72 31.33 -8.90
CA GLY A 328 6.09 31.78 -9.11
C GLY A 328 6.90 31.93 -7.81
N SER A 329 6.38 31.45 -6.68
CA SER A 329 7.00 31.56 -5.36
C SER A 329 8.09 30.51 -5.10
N GLY A 330 8.20 29.50 -5.97
CA GLY A 330 9.23 28.46 -5.89
C GLY A 330 9.80 28.10 -7.26
N THR A 331 11.07 27.72 -7.28
CA THR A 331 11.72 27.10 -8.43
C THR A 331 11.70 25.57 -8.29
N PRO A 332 11.73 24.81 -9.40
CA PRO A 332 11.87 23.36 -9.36
C PRO A 332 13.06 22.89 -8.50
N GLU A 333 14.16 23.64 -8.53
CA GLU A 333 15.36 23.44 -7.71
C GLU A 333 15.10 23.46 -6.20
N ALA A 334 14.32 24.43 -5.73
CA ALA A 334 14.04 24.62 -4.30
C ALA A 334 13.01 23.61 -3.76
N LEU A 335 12.14 23.09 -4.62
CA LEU A 335 11.07 22.16 -4.23
C LEU A 335 11.54 20.71 -4.15
N GLY A 336 12.52 20.32 -4.98
CA GLY A 336 13.02 18.96 -5.04
C GLY A 336 13.50 18.40 -3.69
N PRO A 337 14.38 19.11 -2.94
CA PRO A 337 14.86 18.65 -1.63
C PRO A 337 13.75 18.41 -0.60
N VAL A 338 12.69 19.22 -0.64
CA VAL A 338 11.56 19.12 0.31
C VAL A 338 10.79 17.80 0.15
N MET A 339 10.74 17.24 -1.06
CA MET A 339 10.03 16.00 -1.36
C MET A 339 10.85 14.74 -1.03
N LEU A 340 12.18 14.86 -0.90
CA LEU A 340 13.07 13.71 -0.73
C LEU A 340 12.74 12.80 0.46
N PRO A 341 12.42 13.31 1.67
CA PRO A 341 12.09 12.45 2.80
C PRO A 341 10.90 11.54 2.50
N ALA A 342 9.86 12.08 1.85
CA ALA A 342 8.67 11.33 1.48
C ALA A 342 9.01 10.19 0.52
N MET A 343 9.85 10.47 -0.49
CA MET A 343 10.24 9.51 -1.52
C MET A 343 11.13 8.40 -0.97
N LEU A 344 12.15 8.76 -0.18
CA LEU A 344 13.08 7.82 0.44
C LEU A 344 12.39 6.94 1.49
N SER A 345 11.28 7.41 2.08
CA SER A 345 10.52 6.66 3.08
C SER A 345 9.65 5.52 2.51
N LEU A 346 9.42 5.47 1.19
CA LEU A 346 8.48 4.52 0.57
C LEU A 346 8.81 3.05 0.86
N GLY A 347 10.08 2.65 0.80
CA GLY A 347 10.47 1.27 1.15
C GLY A 347 10.33 0.93 2.62
N VAL A 348 10.57 1.92 3.48
CA VAL A 348 10.33 1.77 4.92
C VAL A 348 8.84 1.59 5.17
N ALA A 349 7.99 2.36 4.49
CA ALA A 349 6.54 2.24 4.57
C ALA A 349 6.07 0.84 4.14
N GLU A 350 6.60 0.27 3.06
CA GLU A 350 6.27 -1.09 2.63
C GLU A 350 6.65 -2.15 3.67
N VAL A 351 7.85 -2.04 4.26
CA VAL A 351 8.29 -2.96 5.33
C VAL A 351 7.35 -2.91 6.53
N HIS A 352 6.87 -1.73 6.90
CA HIS A 352 5.91 -1.58 8.00
C HIS A 352 4.51 -2.08 7.62
N LEU A 353 4.07 -1.87 6.38
CA LEU A 353 2.79 -2.33 5.85
C LEU A 353 2.71 -3.86 5.84
N TYR A 354 3.67 -4.53 5.20
CA TYR A 354 3.74 -6.00 5.19
C TYR A 354 3.98 -6.57 6.59
N GLY A 355 4.84 -5.92 7.38
CA GLY A 355 5.09 -6.31 8.77
C GLY A 355 3.84 -6.22 9.65
N PHE A 356 2.93 -5.27 9.39
CA PHE A 356 1.63 -5.19 10.05
C PHE A 356 0.72 -6.33 9.60
N ARG A 357 0.55 -6.54 8.27
CA ARG A 357 -0.32 -7.60 7.74
C ARG A 357 0.11 -9.00 8.19
N HIS A 358 1.40 -9.28 8.13
CA HIS A 358 1.99 -10.53 8.60
C HIS A 358 1.59 -10.80 10.06
N ARG A 359 1.73 -9.81 10.94
CA ARG A 359 1.38 -9.97 12.37
C ARG A 359 -0.12 -10.06 12.60
N VAL A 360 -0.93 -9.27 11.91
CA VAL A 360 -2.40 -9.34 12.03
C VAL A 360 -2.92 -10.71 11.59
N THR A 361 -2.38 -11.31 10.52
CA THR A 361 -2.73 -12.68 10.12
C THR A 361 -2.42 -13.72 11.21
N LEU A 362 -1.29 -13.58 11.91
CA LEU A 362 -0.96 -14.43 13.06
C LEU A 362 -1.89 -14.18 14.27
N LEU A 363 -2.31 -12.93 14.48
CA LEU A 363 -3.27 -12.62 15.54
C LEU A 363 -4.67 -13.14 15.23
N LEU A 364 -5.07 -13.20 13.95
CA LEU A 364 -6.35 -13.78 13.51
C LEU A 364 -6.46 -15.28 13.79
N SER A 365 -5.33 -16.00 13.88
CA SER A 365 -5.34 -17.40 14.32
C SER A 365 -5.57 -17.58 15.83
N GLY A 366 -5.59 -16.50 16.62
CA GLY A 366 -5.90 -16.54 18.05
C GLY A 366 -7.41 -16.53 18.30
N GLY A 367 -7.93 -17.50 19.07
CA GLY A 367 -9.37 -17.76 19.25
C GLY A 367 -10.19 -16.74 20.05
N SER A 368 -9.75 -15.48 20.24
CA SER A 368 -10.51 -14.48 21.01
C SER A 368 -10.50 -13.07 20.41
N VAL A 369 -11.67 -12.42 20.40
CA VAL A 369 -11.93 -11.16 19.67
C VAL A 369 -11.44 -9.90 20.42
N SER A 370 -11.63 -9.83 21.75
CA SER A 370 -11.23 -8.66 22.54
C SER A 370 -9.70 -8.50 22.65
N PRO A 371 -8.92 -9.56 22.97
CA PRO A 371 -7.46 -9.51 22.95
C PRO A 371 -6.91 -9.19 21.55
N PHE A 372 -7.57 -9.68 20.50
CA PHE A 372 -7.21 -9.36 19.12
C PHE A 372 -7.27 -7.85 18.84
N ALA A 373 -8.40 -7.19 19.12
CA ALA A 373 -8.57 -5.77 18.82
C ALA A 373 -7.53 -4.89 19.55
N HIS A 374 -7.24 -5.21 20.82
CA HIS A 374 -6.20 -4.51 21.58
C HIS A 374 -4.80 -4.77 21.00
N ALA A 375 -4.46 -6.03 20.70
CA ALA A 375 -3.16 -6.40 20.14
C ALA A 375 -2.91 -5.72 18.78
N VAL A 376 -3.92 -5.66 17.90
CA VAL A 376 -3.83 -4.97 16.60
C VAL A 376 -3.59 -3.47 16.78
N ARG A 377 -4.31 -2.83 17.70
CA ARG A 377 -4.14 -1.39 18.01
C ARG A 377 -2.75 -1.07 18.57
N MET A 378 -2.24 -1.89 19.48
CA MET A 378 -0.89 -1.72 20.01
C MET A 378 0.18 -1.97 18.94
N HIS A 379 -0.05 -2.94 18.05
CA HIS A 379 0.84 -3.17 16.92
C HIS A 379 0.83 -1.99 15.92
N LEU A 380 -0.34 -1.40 15.65
CA LEU A 380 -0.48 -0.20 14.83
C LEU A 380 0.35 0.95 15.40
N LEU A 381 0.23 1.23 16.70
CA LEU A 381 1.00 2.30 17.37
C LEU A 381 2.51 2.04 17.30
N SER A 382 2.93 0.79 17.51
CA SER A 382 4.34 0.41 17.41
C SER A 382 4.89 0.68 16.00
N ARG A 383 4.15 0.28 14.96
CA ARG A 383 4.54 0.51 13.55
C ARG A 383 4.54 1.99 13.20
N LEU A 384 3.53 2.73 13.63
CA LEU A 384 3.43 4.17 13.39
C LEU A 384 4.58 4.92 14.05
N LYS A 385 4.90 4.61 15.32
CA LYS A 385 6.04 5.22 16.04
C LYS A 385 7.36 4.92 15.34
N SER A 386 7.59 3.66 14.96
CA SER A 386 8.81 3.24 14.26
C SER A 386 8.95 3.95 12.92
N TYR A 387 7.87 4.03 12.14
CA TYR A 387 7.86 4.72 10.85
C TYR A 387 8.06 6.24 11.02
N ALA A 388 7.39 6.87 11.98
CA ALA A 388 7.55 8.29 12.29
C ALA A 388 8.99 8.63 12.69
N LEU A 389 9.65 7.79 13.49
CA LEU A 389 11.05 8.00 13.87
C LEU A 389 11.99 7.99 12.66
N VAL A 390 11.81 7.04 11.75
CA VAL A 390 12.60 6.98 10.51
C VAL A 390 12.34 8.20 9.64
N LEU A 391 11.07 8.63 9.54
CA LEU A 391 10.69 9.80 8.76
C LEU A 391 11.28 11.09 9.32
N VAL A 392 11.25 11.29 10.66
CA VAL A 392 11.92 12.40 11.33
C VAL A 392 13.42 12.38 11.07
N ALA A 393 14.07 11.21 11.15
CA ALA A 393 15.50 11.08 10.88
C ALA A 393 15.85 11.41 9.42
N LEU A 394 15.04 10.95 8.46
CA LEU A 394 15.21 11.28 7.03
C LEU A 394 15.00 12.77 6.78
N THR A 395 13.95 13.36 7.35
CA THR A 395 13.68 14.80 7.26
C THR A 395 14.82 15.62 7.85
N ALA A 396 15.36 15.23 9.01
CA ALA A 396 16.51 15.90 9.62
C ALA A 396 17.79 15.76 8.77
N ALA A 397 18.06 14.57 8.23
CA ALA A 397 19.21 14.35 7.35
C ALA A 397 19.14 15.21 6.08
N VAL A 398 17.97 15.30 5.45
CA VAL A 398 17.74 16.15 4.29
C VAL A 398 17.84 17.63 4.67
N ALA A 399 17.28 18.04 5.81
CA ALA A 399 17.40 19.39 6.36
C ALA A 399 18.88 19.84 6.51
N VAL A 400 19.75 18.94 6.96
CA VAL A 400 21.18 19.19 7.11
C VAL A 400 21.87 19.29 5.74
N VAL A 401 21.63 18.33 4.83
CA VAL A 401 22.30 18.28 3.52
C VAL A 401 21.90 19.45 2.62
N ALA A 402 20.61 19.81 2.63
CA ALA A 402 20.06 20.88 1.79
C ALA A 402 19.88 22.20 2.57
N HIS A 403 20.60 22.40 3.68
CA HIS A 403 20.45 23.54 4.57
C HIS A 403 20.51 24.90 3.83
N ARG A 404 21.47 25.07 2.91
CA ARG A 404 21.61 26.28 2.08
C ARG A 404 20.40 26.54 1.19
N SER A 405 19.78 25.49 0.66
CA SER A 405 18.56 25.60 -0.15
C SER A 405 17.34 25.96 0.70
N PHE A 406 17.33 25.56 1.97
CA PHE A 406 16.24 25.85 2.90
C PHE A 406 16.33 27.23 3.54
N GLU A 407 17.52 27.78 3.79
CA GLU A 407 17.68 29.17 4.25
C GLU A 407 17.09 30.18 3.26
N ALA A 408 17.14 29.88 1.96
CA ALA A 408 16.57 30.71 0.91
C ALA A 408 15.02 30.58 0.79
N ASN A 409 14.41 29.60 1.45
CA ASN A 409 12.98 29.29 1.33
C ASN A 409 12.28 29.42 2.70
N ALA A 410 11.65 30.57 2.94
CA ALA A 410 10.97 30.90 4.19
C ALA A 410 9.84 29.90 4.58
N GLY A 411 9.33 29.09 3.64
CA GLY A 411 8.30 28.06 3.88
C GLY A 411 8.82 26.63 4.02
N ALA A 412 10.14 26.39 3.89
CA ALA A 412 10.71 25.05 3.80
C ALA A 412 10.41 24.16 5.02
N SER A 413 10.48 24.72 6.23
CA SER A 413 10.17 24.00 7.46
C SER A 413 8.70 23.55 7.50
N GLY A 414 7.78 24.43 7.09
CA GLY A 414 6.36 24.11 6.95
C GLY A 414 6.13 23.00 5.93
N HIS A 415 6.75 23.08 4.76
CA HIS A 415 6.60 22.05 3.73
C HIS A 415 7.16 20.69 4.16
N LEU A 416 8.32 20.65 4.83
CA LEU A 416 8.90 19.42 5.39
C LEU A 416 7.96 18.79 6.42
N LEU A 417 7.35 19.61 7.28
CA LEU A 417 6.34 19.16 8.24
C LEU A 417 5.08 18.62 7.54
N THR A 418 4.60 19.31 6.49
CA THR A 418 3.46 18.84 5.70
C THR A 418 3.74 17.47 5.08
N TYR A 419 4.89 17.28 4.42
CA TYR A 419 5.22 15.97 3.83
C TYR A 419 5.37 14.87 4.89
N LEU A 420 5.94 15.20 6.05
CA LEU A 420 6.01 14.26 7.17
C LEU A 420 4.60 13.81 7.60
N LEU A 421 3.68 14.75 7.77
CA LEU A 421 2.28 14.46 8.13
C LEU A 421 1.57 13.67 7.04
N LEU A 422 1.70 14.07 5.76
CA LEU A 422 1.13 13.36 4.62
C LEU A 422 1.63 11.90 4.55
N CYS A 423 2.92 11.66 4.74
CA CYS A 423 3.48 10.31 4.75
C CYS A 423 2.88 9.43 5.86
N LEU A 424 2.68 9.99 7.07
CA LEU A 424 2.01 9.27 8.16
C LEU A 424 0.54 8.98 7.83
N ALA A 425 -0.18 9.98 7.31
CA ALA A 425 -1.57 9.82 6.90
C ALA A 425 -1.74 8.78 5.80
N LEU A 426 -0.92 8.85 4.73
CA LEU A 426 -0.97 7.93 3.60
C LEU A 426 -0.52 6.51 3.97
N PHE A 427 0.37 6.35 4.95
CA PHE A 427 0.69 5.04 5.52
C PHE A 427 -0.54 4.41 6.18
N VAL A 428 -1.27 5.16 7.01
CA VAL A 428 -2.50 4.67 7.65
C VAL A 428 -3.62 4.47 6.62
N ALA A 429 -3.72 5.35 5.63
CA ALA A 429 -4.63 5.19 4.49
C ALA A 429 -4.36 3.87 3.76
N SER A 430 -3.10 3.55 3.47
CA SER A 430 -2.70 2.29 2.82
C SER A 430 -3.14 1.06 3.63
N LEU A 431 -3.02 1.11 4.96
CA LEU A 431 -3.52 0.06 5.86
C LEU A 431 -5.05 -0.08 5.77
N LEU A 432 -5.78 1.04 5.79
CA LEU A 432 -7.24 1.05 5.68
C LEU A 432 -7.72 0.57 4.30
N VAL A 433 -7.09 1.00 3.21
CA VAL A 433 -7.37 0.53 1.84
C VAL A 433 -7.12 -0.97 1.74
N SER A 434 -6.03 -1.46 2.33
CA SER A 434 -5.67 -2.88 2.32
C SER A 434 -6.68 -3.79 3.04
N THR A 435 -7.52 -3.21 3.89
CA THR A 435 -8.59 -3.88 4.64
C THR A 435 -10.00 -3.55 4.10
N GLY A 436 -10.09 -2.98 2.89
CA GLY A 436 -11.37 -2.73 2.20
C GLY A 436 -12.05 -1.40 2.54
N HIS A 437 -11.38 -0.50 3.28
CA HIS A 437 -11.97 0.77 3.71
C HIS A 437 -11.71 1.96 2.75
N VAL A 438 -11.42 1.69 1.48
CA VAL A 438 -11.03 2.70 0.48
C VAL A 438 -12.04 3.84 0.33
N ARG A 439 -13.35 3.57 0.40
CA ARG A 439 -14.38 4.63 0.30
C ARG A 439 -14.27 5.65 1.43
N LYS A 440 -14.02 5.18 2.66
CA LYS A 440 -13.86 6.07 3.84
C LYS A 440 -12.58 6.88 3.71
N VAL A 441 -11.50 6.24 3.26
CA VAL A 441 -10.21 6.92 3.00
C VAL A 441 -10.39 8.03 1.98
N ALA A 442 -11.02 7.74 0.82
CA ALA A 442 -11.25 8.73 -0.23
C ALA A 442 -12.10 9.92 0.26
N ILE A 443 -13.13 9.68 1.08
CA ILE A 443 -13.94 10.77 1.68
C ILE A 443 -13.08 11.67 2.58
N ILE A 444 -12.22 11.08 3.41
CA ILE A 444 -11.33 11.84 4.31
C ILE A 444 -10.30 12.63 3.49
N GLU A 445 -9.74 12.04 2.42
CA GLU A 445 -8.81 12.73 1.51
C GLU A 445 -9.48 13.91 0.79
N VAL A 446 -10.72 13.74 0.29
CA VAL A 446 -11.50 14.83 -0.31
C VAL A 446 -11.75 15.94 0.71
N ALA A 447 -12.15 15.60 1.94
CA ALA A 447 -12.39 16.59 2.99
C ALA A 447 -11.11 17.37 3.33
N ALA A 448 -9.96 16.69 3.40
CA ALA A 448 -8.67 17.33 3.62
C ALA A 448 -8.26 18.26 2.46
N LEU A 449 -8.52 17.85 1.22
CA LEU A 449 -8.26 18.67 0.04
C LEU A 449 -9.16 19.93 0.01
N ILE A 450 -10.45 19.77 0.32
CA ILE A 450 -11.37 20.92 0.44
C ILE A 450 -10.90 21.87 1.54
N LEU A 451 -10.50 21.34 2.69
CA LEU A 451 -9.97 22.14 3.79
C LEU A 451 -8.70 22.91 3.36
N ASP A 452 -7.78 22.27 2.64
CA ASP A 452 -6.56 22.90 2.13
C ASP A 452 -6.87 24.07 1.19
N VAL A 453 -7.76 23.85 0.22
CA VAL A 453 -8.22 24.87 -0.73
C VAL A 453 -8.93 26.01 0.00
N MET A 454 -9.78 25.70 0.98
CA MET A 454 -10.47 26.71 1.78
C MET A 454 -9.48 27.57 2.57
N LEU A 455 -8.54 26.96 3.29
CA LEU A 455 -7.55 27.70 4.08
C LEU A 455 -6.60 28.53 3.20
N SER A 456 -6.32 28.08 1.98
CA SER A 456 -5.42 28.76 1.05
C SER A 456 -6.07 29.92 0.29
N HIS A 457 -7.40 29.93 0.14
CA HIS A 457 -8.11 30.90 -0.72
C HIS A 457 -9.21 31.70 -0.02
N LEU A 458 -9.80 31.20 1.08
CA LEU A 458 -10.82 31.93 1.83
C LEU A 458 -10.20 32.58 3.06
N SER A 459 -10.02 33.90 2.99
CA SER A 459 -9.67 34.73 4.13
C SER A 459 -10.87 34.83 5.09
N ILE A 460 -10.99 33.89 6.02
CA ILE A 460 -12.04 33.90 7.06
C ILE A 460 -11.66 34.92 8.12
N GLY A 461 -11.82 36.22 7.84
CA GLY A 461 -11.81 37.33 8.82
C GLY A 461 -10.54 37.53 9.67
N LEU A 462 -9.56 36.65 9.56
CA LEU A 462 -8.24 36.68 10.17
C LEU A 462 -7.20 36.97 9.08
N ALA A 463 -6.04 37.53 9.46
CA ALA A 463 -4.95 37.79 8.53
C ALA A 463 -4.69 36.55 7.65
N PRO A 464 -4.47 36.71 6.33
CA PRO A 464 -4.33 35.59 5.42
C PRO A 464 -3.23 34.65 5.90
N MET A 465 -3.58 33.39 6.17
CA MET A 465 -2.61 32.37 6.55
C MET A 465 -1.62 32.18 5.40
N THR A 466 -0.33 31.99 5.71
CA THR A 466 0.63 31.65 4.66
C THR A 466 0.28 30.28 4.07
N SER A 467 0.51 30.08 2.77
CA SER A 467 0.23 28.81 2.07
C SER A 467 0.88 27.61 2.78
N ALA A 468 2.09 27.77 3.31
CA ALA A 468 2.75 26.73 4.11
C ALA A 468 1.95 26.35 5.37
N THR A 469 1.34 27.32 6.06
CA THR A 469 0.54 27.04 7.27
C THR A 469 -0.77 26.34 6.93
N ALA A 470 -1.43 26.74 5.84
CA ALA A 470 -2.63 26.07 5.33
C ALA A 470 -2.36 24.58 5.05
N HIS A 471 -1.26 24.29 4.35
CA HIS A 471 -0.84 22.92 4.05
C HIS A 471 -0.48 22.09 5.29
N VAL A 472 0.13 22.71 6.32
CA VAL A 472 0.40 22.02 7.60
C VAL A 472 -0.90 21.67 8.32
N VAL A 473 -1.86 22.61 8.38
CA VAL A 473 -3.15 22.41 9.06
C VAL A 473 -3.96 21.32 8.37
N SER A 474 -4.07 21.35 7.04
CA SER A 474 -4.82 20.35 6.26
C SER A 474 -4.20 18.96 6.39
N ALA A 475 -2.87 18.83 6.27
CA ALA A 475 -2.17 17.56 6.45
C ALA A 475 -2.24 17.04 7.90
N GLY A 476 -2.21 17.94 8.88
CA GLY A 476 -2.42 17.60 10.30
C GLY A 476 -3.82 17.05 10.55
N ALA A 477 -4.85 17.71 10.03
CA ALA A 477 -6.23 17.26 10.11
C ALA A 477 -6.43 15.90 9.42
N LEU A 478 -5.87 15.71 8.23
CA LEU A 478 -5.87 14.44 7.50
C LEU A 478 -5.21 13.34 8.34
N THR A 479 -4.04 13.60 8.91
CA THR A 479 -3.31 12.64 9.75
C THR A 479 -4.13 12.26 10.99
N ALA A 480 -4.69 13.24 11.69
CA ALA A 480 -5.52 12.99 12.87
C ALA A 480 -6.75 12.14 12.53
N MET A 481 -7.47 12.47 11.45
CA MET A 481 -8.63 11.69 11.00
C MET A 481 -8.24 10.27 10.59
N MET A 482 -7.18 10.09 9.80
CA MET A 482 -6.69 8.76 9.42
C MET A 482 -6.32 7.92 10.65
N LEU A 483 -5.69 8.51 11.67
CA LEU A 483 -5.35 7.82 12.91
C LEU A 483 -6.59 7.39 13.71
N VAL A 484 -7.59 8.26 13.86
CA VAL A 484 -8.85 7.93 14.53
C VAL A 484 -9.58 6.79 13.80
N PHE A 485 -9.66 6.85 12.48
CA PHE A 485 -10.29 5.79 11.68
C PHE A 485 -9.46 4.49 11.69
N GLY A 486 -8.13 4.59 11.61
CA GLY A 486 -7.22 3.45 11.75
C GLY A 486 -7.39 2.72 13.09
N TRP A 487 -7.43 3.48 14.19
CA TRP A 487 -7.63 2.96 15.54
C TRP A 487 -8.97 2.25 15.73
N THR A 488 -10.03 2.81 15.12
CA THR A 488 -11.40 2.32 15.28
C THR A 488 -11.74 1.17 14.34
N LEU A 489 -11.14 1.10 13.14
CA LEU A 489 -11.52 0.15 12.09
C LEU A 489 -10.57 -1.04 11.98
N LEU A 490 -9.26 -0.88 12.13
CA LEU A 490 -8.29 -1.97 11.86
C LEU A 490 -8.41 -3.13 12.85
N GLY A 491 -8.92 -2.90 14.07
CA GLY A 491 -9.17 -3.93 15.08
C GLY A 491 -10.60 -4.48 15.08
N ARG A 492 -11.47 -4.09 14.13
CA ARG A 492 -12.85 -4.60 14.08
C ARG A 492 -12.88 -5.99 13.44
N VAL A 493 -13.49 -6.93 14.15
CA VAL A 493 -13.91 -8.21 13.59
C VAL A 493 -15.35 -8.05 13.13
N VAL A 494 -15.59 -8.24 11.83
CA VAL A 494 -16.95 -8.21 11.26
C VAL A 494 -17.37 -9.66 11.05
N SER A 495 -18.50 -10.06 11.64
CA SER A 495 -19.12 -11.35 11.31
C SER A 495 -19.55 -11.32 9.85
N TYR A 496 -19.00 -12.20 9.02
CA TYR A 496 -19.59 -12.47 7.71
C TYR A 496 -20.95 -13.11 7.98
N ARG A 497 -22.04 -12.41 7.63
CA ARG A 497 -23.40 -12.96 7.65
C ARG A 497 -23.80 -13.28 6.24
#